data_AF-A0A7J9YSW1-F1
#
_entry.id   AF-A0A7J9YSW1-F1
#
_cell.length_a   1.000
_cell.length_b   1.000
_cell.length_c   1.000
_cell.angle_alpha   90.00
_cell.angle_beta   90.00
_cell.angle_gamma   90.00
#
_symmetry.space_group_name_H-M   'P 1'
#
loop_
_entity.id
_entity.type
_entity.pdbx_description
1 polymer ?
#
loop_
_entity_poly.entity_id
_entity_poly.type
_entity_poly.pdbx_seq_one_letter_code
_entity_poly.pdbx_strand_id
1 'polypeptide(L)'
;MRIRRPSHTTVVAYLALFAALGGTAIAARDDTGAKELKKPVIRERTTTSDVGNFQDTQVVVGCKRREQLLSGTAGWKFSSGSEGSAALLRSVELDRDSVTAKGAAYNQRNTLTVQAVCLPR
;
A
#
# COMPACT_ATOMS: atom_id res chain seq x y z
N MET A 1 -28.73 42.18 -12.95
CA MET A 1 -27.25 42.04 -12.95
C MET A 1 -26.80 41.47 -14.29
N ARG A 2 -25.98 42.19 -15.07
CA ARG A 2 -25.45 41.69 -16.35
C ARG A 2 -24.17 40.89 -16.09
N ILE A 3 -24.23 39.58 -16.26
CA ILE A 3 -23.06 38.69 -16.19
C ILE A 3 -22.22 38.93 -17.45
N ARG A 4 -21.02 39.50 -17.29
CA ARG A 4 -20.07 39.69 -18.39
C ARG A 4 -19.52 38.32 -18.79
N ARG A 5 -19.65 37.98 -20.08
CA ARG A 5 -19.07 36.74 -20.63
C ARG A 5 -17.54 36.83 -20.52
N PRO A 6 -16.85 35.79 -20.01
CA PRO A 6 -15.40 35.78 -19.97
C PRO A 6 -14.84 35.89 -21.39
N SER A 7 -13.80 36.70 -21.56
CA SER A 7 -13.13 36.86 -22.85
C SER A 7 -12.42 35.56 -23.22
N HIS A 8 -12.33 35.26 -24.53
CA HIS A 8 -11.73 34.03 -25.05
C HIS A 8 -10.34 33.74 -24.46
N THR A 9 -9.59 34.80 -24.15
CA THR A 9 -8.25 34.74 -23.55
C THR A 9 -8.24 34.14 -22.15
N THR A 10 -9.29 34.38 -21.34
CA THR A 10 -9.37 33.82 -19.99
C THR A 10 -9.58 32.30 -20.04
N VAL A 11 -10.34 31.80 -21.00
CA VAL A 11 -10.59 30.36 -21.18
C VAL A 11 -9.32 29.61 -21.57
N VAL A 12 -8.49 30.19 -22.45
CA VAL A 12 -7.22 29.59 -22.89
C VAL A 12 -6.22 29.52 -21.73
N ALA A 13 -6.15 30.54 -20.88
CA ALA A 13 -5.27 30.53 -19.71
C ALA A 13 -5.63 29.41 -18.72
N TYR A 14 -6.92 29.14 -18.49
CA TYR A 14 -7.35 28.04 -17.62
C TYR A 14 -7.05 26.66 -18.22
N LEU A 15 -7.17 26.50 -19.54
CA LEU A 15 -6.79 25.26 -20.22
C LEU A 15 -5.29 24.98 -20.10
N ALA A 16 -4.45 26.01 -20.26
CA ALA A 16 -3.00 25.88 -20.09
C ALA A 16 -2.61 25.54 -18.65
N LEU A 17 -3.30 26.13 -17.66
CA LEU A 17 -3.08 25.82 -16.25
C LEU A 17 -3.47 24.37 -15.92
N PHE A 18 -4.55 23.85 -16.51
CA PHE A 18 -4.95 22.45 -16.38
C PHE A 18 -3.97 21.48 -17.08
N ALA A 19 -3.43 21.86 -18.23
CA ALA A 19 -2.39 21.07 -18.88
C ALA A 19 -1.06 21.10 -18.10
N ALA A 20 -0.72 22.21 -17.45
CA ALA A 20 0.48 22.33 -16.63
C ALA A 20 0.36 21.62 -15.26
N LEU A 21 -0.84 21.64 -14.65
CA LEU A 21 -1.10 20.99 -13.36
C LEU A 21 -1.56 19.53 -13.47
N GLY A 22 -2.11 19.11 -14.62
CA GLY A 22 -2.72 17.78 -14.80
C GLY A 22 -2.37 17.06 -16.11
N GLY A 23 -1.53 17.65 -16.96
CA GLY A 23 -1.17 17.11 -18.27
C GLY A 23 0.07 16.23 -18.27
N THR A 24 0.23 15.31 -17.32
CA THR A 24 0.91 14.05 -17.67
C THR A 24 -0.13 13.21 -18.40
N ALA A 25 -0.21 13.40 -19.72
CA ALA A 25 -0.79 12.39 -20.60
C ALA A 25 -0.01 11.10 -20.36
N ILE A 26 -0.54 10.22 -19.51
CA ILE A 26 -0.15 8.82 -19.53
C ILE A 26 -0.64 8.35 -20.89
N ALA A 27 0.27 8.36 -21.86
CA ALA A 27 0.17 7.54 -23.04
C ALA A 27 0.14 6.09 -22.54
N ALA A 28 -1.04 5.62 -22.15
CA ALA A 28 -1.37 4.20 -22.13
C ALA A 28 -1.45 3.79 -23.60
N ARG A 29 -0.28 3.64 -24.22
CA ARG A 29 -0.13 2.93 -25.48
C ARG A 29 -0.57 1.49 -25.23
N ASP A 30 -1.67 1.15 -25.87
CA ASP A 30 -2.04 -0.14 -26.45
C ASP A 30 -1.96 -1.41 -25.57
N ASP A 31 -3.11 -2.10 -25.54
CA ASP A 31 -3.24 -3.56 -25.44
C ASP A 31 -2.92 -4.26 -24.11
N THR A 32 -3.46 -3.78 -22.99
CA THR A 32 -3.85 -4.71 -21.92
C THR A 32 -5.36 -4.69 -21.77
N GLY A 33 -6.04 -5.45 -22.63
CA GLY A 33 -7.42 -5.83 -22.36
C GLY A 33 -7.49 -6.43 -20.95
N ALA A 34 -8.50 -6.06 -20.16
CA ALA A 34 -8.69 -6.54 -18.79
C ALA A 34 -8.69 -8.09 -18.64
N LYS A 35 -8.68 -8.84 -19.75
CA LYS A 35 -8.53 -10.29 -19.83
C LYS A 35 -7.08 -10.80 -19.65
N GLU A 36 -6.05 -9.96 -19.79
CA GLU A 36 -4.64 -10.38 -19.62
C GLU A 36 -4.02 -9.99 -18.28
N LEU A 37 -4.76 -9.26 -17.42
CA LEU A 37 -4.31 -9.00 -16.06
C LEU A 37 -4.32 -10.32 -15.28
N LYS A 38 -3.14 -10.96 -15.20
CA LYS A 38 -2.89 -12.13 -14.36
C LYS A 38 -3.41 -11.81 -12.95
N LYS A 39 -4.27 -12.68 -12.42
CA LYS A 39 -4.95 -12.44 -11.14
C LYS A 39 -3.91 -12.21 -10.04
N PRO A 40 -3.98 -11.08 -9.30
CA PRO A 40 -3.10 -10.87 -8.18
C PRO A 40 -3.35 -11.94 -7.11
N VAL A 41 -2.26 -12.47 -6.56
CA VAL A 41 -2.25 -13.44 -5.48
C VAL A 41 -1.86 -12.71 -4.21
N ILE A 42 -2.75 -12.70 -3.23
CA ILE A 42 -2.45 -12.15 -1.90
C ILE A 42 -1.80 -13.25 -1.07
N ARG A 43 -0.60 -12.98 -0.57
CA ARG A 43 0.10 -13.83 0.39
C ARG A 43 0.05 -13.14 1.74
N GLU A 44 -0.32 -13.87 2.77
CA GLU A 44 -0.39 -13.35 4.13
C GLU A 44 0.44 -14.24 5.05
N ARG A 45 1.11 -13.60 6.02
CA ARG A 45 1.70 -14.28 7.16
C ARG A 45 1.41 -13.48 8.41
N THR A 46 1.10 -14.21 9.46
CA THR A 46 0.83 -13.65 10.78
C THR A 46 1.79 -14.23 11.79
N THR A 47 2.13 -13.45 12.80
CA THR A 47 2.92 -13.91 13.94
C THR A 47 2.46 -13.19 15.20
N THR A 48 2.29 -13.95 16.27
CA THR A 48 1.93 -13.39 17.57
C THR A 48 3.18 -12.86 18.24
N SER A 49 3.09 -11.64 18.75
CA SER A 49 4.17 -11.00 19.50
C SER A 49 4.40 -11.64 20.86
N ASP A 50 5.66 -11.64 21.29
CA ASP A 50 6.02 -11.94 22.66
C ASP A 50 5.88 -10.69 23.54
N VAL A 51 5.26 -10.86 24.70
CA VAL A 51 4.99 -9.77 25.66
C VAL A 51 6.13 -9.70 26.67
N GLY A 52 6.54 -8.48 27.03
CA GLY A 52 7.48 -8.24 28.12
C GLY A 52 8.97 -8.29 27.76
N ASN A 53 9.33 -8.78 26.55
CA ASN A 53 10.73 -8.88 26.14
C ASN A 53 11.24 -7.68 25.31
N PHE A 54 10.39 -6.68 25.01
CA PHE A 54 10.71 -5.55 24.12
C PHE A 54 11.36 -5.93 22.78
N GLN A 55 11.35 -7.21 22.42
CA GLN A 55 11.96 -7.71 21.20
C GLN A 55 11.01 -7.45 20.03
N ASP A 56 11.62 -7.07 18.91
CA ASP A 56 10.86 -6.83 17.69
C ASP A 56 10.36 -8.16 17.12
N THR A 57 9.05 -8.24 16.97
CA THR A 57 8.41 -9.27 16.15
C THR A 57 8.69 -8.93 14.69
N GLN A 58 9.42 -9.80 14.01
CA GLN A 58 9.70 -9.67 12.58
C GLN A 58 8.88 -10.70 11.80
N VAL A 59 8.19 -10.24 10.76
CA VAL A 59 7.42 -11.08 9.85
C VAL A 59 7.82 -10.79 8.42
N VAL A 60 8.14 -11.85 7.67
CA VAL A 60 8.52 -11.77 6.26
C VAL A 60 7.55 -12.60 5.43
N VAL A 61 6.99 -11.96 4.39
CA VAL A 61 6.18 -12.57 3.34
C VAL A 61 6.85 -12.37 2.00
N GLY A 62 7.13 -13.47 1.29
CA GLY A 62 7.67 -13.43 -0.06
C GLY A 62 6.67 -13.89 -1.12
N CYS A 63 6.76 -13.31 -2.30
CA CYS A 63 6.21 -13.84 -3.54
C CYS A 63 7.02 -15.06 -4.02
N LYS A 64 6.43 -15.93 -4.83
CA LYS A 64 7.13 -17.10 -5.38
C LYS A 64 8.10 -16.72 -6.50
N ARG A 65 9.00 -17.67 -6.87
CA ARG A 65 10.03 -17.55 -7.94
C ARG A 65 9.51 -17.12 -9.33
N ARG A 66 8.20 -17.10 -9.57
CA ARG A 66 7.56 -16.64 -10.82
C ARG A 66 6.47 -15.60 -10.55
N GLU A 67 6.59 -14.88 -9.45
CA GLU A 67 5.70 -13.80 -9.08
C GLU A 67 6.54 -12.52 -8.90
N GLN A 68 5.91 -11.37 -9.10
CA GLN A 68 6.47 -10.05 -8.85
C GLN A 68 5.70 -9.40 -7.72
N LEU A 69 6.41 -8.83 -6.74
CA LEU A 69 5.78 -8.01 -5.72
C LEU A 69 5.23 -6.74 -6.37
N LEU A 70 3.93 -6.51 -6.22
CA LEU A 70 3.27 -5.29 -6.65
C LEU A 70 3.16 -4.29 -5.48
N SER A 71 2.79 -4.79 -4.31
CA SER A 71 2.59 -3.98 -3.11
C SER A 71 2.62 -4.85 -1.86
N GLY A 72 2.83 -4.24 -0.70
CA GLY A 72 2.82 -4.90 0.60
C GLY A 72 2.21 -4.02 1.68
N THR A 73 1.57 -4.65 2.66
CA THR A 73 1.01 -3.98 3.82
C THR A 73 1.36 -4.74 5.09
N ALA A 74 1.38 -4.05 6.22
CA ALA A 74 1.56 -4.67 7.52
C ALA A 74 0.72 -3.94 8.57
N GLY A 75 0.23 -4.67 9.56
CA GLY A 75 -0.61 -4.11 10.61
C GLY A 75 -0.76 -5.05 11.80
N TRP A 76 -1.10 -4.46 12.95
CA TRP A 76 -1.40 -5.20 14.16
C TRP A 76 -2.89 -5.53 14.24
N LYS A 77 -3.18 -6.80 14.48
CA LYS A 77 -4.49 -7.27 14.91
C LYS A 77 -4.47 -7.39 16.43
N PHE A 78 -5.33 -6.60 17.06
CA PHE A 78 -5.52 -6.59 18.51
C PHE A 78 -6.56 -7.64 18.91
N SER A 79 -6.34 -8.31 20.04
CA SER A 79 -7.35 -9.16 20.64
C SER A 79 -8.55 -8.30 21.11
N SER A 80 -9.77 -8.77 20.88
CA SER A 80 -10.99 -8.08 21.31
C SER A 80 -11.01 -7.91 22.84
N GLY A 81 -11.36 -6.72 23.33
CA GLY A 81 -11.36 -6.38 24.76
C GLY A 81 -10.08 -5.73 25.28
N SER A 82 -9.18 -5.33 24.39
CA SER A 82 -7.88 -4.76 24.75
C SER A 82 -7.90 -3.22 24.82
N GLU A 83 -8.70 -2.67 25.72
CA GLU A 83 -8.52 -1.28 26.15
C GLU A 83 -7.11 -1.15 26.77
N GLY A 84 -6.22 -0.40 26.13
CA GLY A 84 -4.83 -0.21 26.57
C GLY A 84 -3.77 -1.10 25.91
N SER A 85 -4.13 -1.90 24.89
CA SER A 85 -3.13 -2.59 24.07
C SER A 85 -2.31 -1.61 23.24
N ALA A 86 -1.01 -1.52 23.55
CA ALA A 86 -0.05 -0.76 22.77
C ALA A 86 0.79 -1.69 21.91
N ALA A 87 0.74 -1.48 20.60
CA ALA A 87 1.67 -2.08 19.65
C ALA A 87 2.13 -1.01 18.65
N LEU A 88 3.42 -1.05 18.30
CA LEU A 88 4.04 -0.10 17.39
C LEU A 88 4.61 -0.87 16.20
N LEU A 89 4.24 -0.45 15.00
CA LEU A 89 4.92 -0.85 13.78
C LEU A 89 6.15 0.04 13.60
N ARG A 90 7.35 -0.55 13.57
CA ARG A 90 8.62 0.18 13.49
C ARG A 90 9.10 0.37 12.06
N SER A 91 9.07 -0.70 11.27
CA SER A 91 9.41 -0.63 9.85
C SER A 91 8.56 -1.57 9.01
N VAL A 92 8.34 -1.16 7.77
CA VAL A 92 7.83 -1.98 6.68
C VAL A 92 8.77 -1.77 5.51
N GLU A 93 9.53 -2.82 5.18
CA GLU A 93 10.53 -2.83 4.13
C GLU A 93 9.98 -3.66 2.97
N LEU A 94 10.03 -3.07 1.78
CA LEU A 94 9.63 -3.70 0.52
C LEU A 94 10.90 -4.05 -0.24
N ASP A 95 11.11 -5.34 -0.49
CA ASP A 95 12.16 -5.85 -1.37
C ASP A 95 11.54 -6.29 -2.71
N ARG A 96 12.38 -6.70 -3.67
CA ARG A 96 11.96 -7.06 -5.03
C ARG A 96 10.85 -8.12 -5.08
N ASP A 97 10.87 -9.05 -4.14
CA ASP A 97 9.95 -10.18 -4.06
C ASP A 97 9.41 -10.41 -2.64
N SER A 98 9.66 -9.53 -1.67
CA SER A 98 9.20 -9.73 -0.30
C SER A 98 8.83 -8.45 0.44
N VAL A 99 8.01 -8.63 1.47
CA VAL A 99 7.59 -7.60 2.41
C VAL A 99 8.06 -8.05 3.79
N THR A 100 8.85 -7.22 4.44
CA THR A 100 9.31 -7.44 5.80
C THR A 100 8.69 -6.38 6.69
N ALA A 101 8.04 -6.79 7.78
CA ALA A 101 7.57 -5.86 8.80
C ALA A 101 8.21 -6.19 10.15
N LYS A 102 8.54 -5.13 10.89
CA LYS A 102 9.06 -5.21 12.25
C LYS A 102 8.20 -4.36 13.16
N GLY A 103 7.89 -4.86 14.34
CA GLY A 103 7.21 -4.08 15.36
C GLY A 103 7.28 -4.73 16.74
N ALA A 104 6.89 -3.98 17.75
CA ALA A 104 6.86 -4.42 19.14
C ALA A 104 5.46 -4.28 19.73
N ALA A 105 5.05 -5.24 20.55
CA ALA A 105 3.87 -5.15 21.39
C ALA A 105 4.31 -5.06 22.86
N TYR A 106 3.71 -4.17 23.63
CA TYR A 106 4.23 -3.82 24.96
C TYR A 106 3.49 -4.51 26.10
N ASN A 107 2.14 -4.51 26.06
CA ASN A 107 1.33 -4.84 27.23
C ASN A 107 0.55 -6.16 27.07
N GLN A 108 0.34 -6.60 25.83
CA GLN A 108 -0.46 -7.79 25.52
C GLN A 108 0.00 -8.44 24.22
N ARG A 109 -0.34 -9.74 24.06
CA ARG A 109 -0.06 -10.49 22.83
C ARG A 109 -0.95 -9.96 21.72
N ASN A 110 -0.34 -9.24 20.80
CA ASN A 110 -0.98 -8.80 19.57
C ASN A 110 -0.43 -9.62 18.40
N THR A 111 -1.21 -9.73 17.32
CA THR A 111 -0.78 -10.46 16.12
C THR A 111 -0.32 -9.47 15.07
N LEU A 112 0.95 -9.55 14.65
CA LEU A 112 1.45 -8.81 13.51
C LEU A 112 1.07 -9.57 12.24
N THR A 113 0.33 -8.90 11.35
CA THR A 113 -0.05 -9.41 10.04
C THR A 113 0.73 -8.66 8.97
N VAL A 114 1.28 -9.41 8.01
CA VAL A 114 1.94 -8.88 6.81
C VAL A 114 1.29 -9.50 5.59
N GLN A 115 0.97 -8.67 4.61
CA GLN A 115 0.41 -9.08 3.34
C GLN A 115 1.30 -8.60 2.19
N ALA A 116 1.46 -9.46 1.19
CA ALA A 116 2.10 -9.15 -0.07
C ALA A 116 1.13 -9.42 -1.21
N VAL A 117 1.00 -8.45 -2.12
CA VAL A 117 0.24 -8.59 -3.36
C VAL A 117 1.23 -8.97 -4.46
N CYS A 118 1.10 -10.19 -4.94
CA CYS A 118 2.01 -10.79 -5.91
C CYS A 118 1.31 -10.96 -7.26
N LEU A 119 1.94 -10.52 -8.35
CA LEU A 119 1.48 -10.76 -9.71
C LEU A 119 2.26 -11.91 -10.34
N PRO A 120 1.61 -12.93 -10.93
CA PRO A 120 2.33 -13.96 -11.67
C PRO A 120 3.07 -13.31 -12.85
N ARG A 121 4.35 -13.67 -13.04
CA ARG A 121 5.16 -13.28 -14.20
C ARG A 121 4.99 -14.25 -15.35
#